data_AF-A0A9W8CA90-F1
#
_entry.id   AF-A0A9W8CA90-F1
#
_cell.length_a   1.000
_cell.length_b   1.000
_cell.length_c   1.000
_cell.angle_alpha   90.00
_cell.angle_beta   90.00
_cell.angle_gamma   90.00
#
_symmetry.space_group_name_H-M   'P 1'
#
loop_
_entity.id
_entity.type
_entity.pdbx_description
1 polymer ?
#
loop_
_entity_poly.entity_id
_entity_poly.type
_entity_poly.pdbx_seq_one_letter_code
_entity_poly.pdbx_strand_id
1 'polypeptide(L)'
;MAGCVVRLHEVSFGSDLSVQPIIINFRQLFQTRDAPAILPMIKNEDVLRTVVALLDASLPDIGPSDIHETVHWHGIHTLILARDHADVLAEYSGKRPKTKGRSLWPASCKTTEIADSIHNLLTDLYSDSEDSQKEEDSEESLETSSAEDREYRWSWDQFQGGLQEFVEEVRNRRERRKLEGEEKEMPASAIGPESLIVAAACYDFKTLSTDRVLQLSLLAVRKRFWNLGFGSYIMMLLKHQSVVGKYDALVVHASSNAVGFFKRHELTDDIVLNEKFNELKEDWINSILMSYLPPFTTDLEMRNPTYSPHFEKLEMDLDIVREQALSVYQQQMICVTRLIKEVKTLHTQLYNQREEVRRLNSKLEHERRARRKIEHKFLLYKLKNAEQLLDNIVSDSDVQAIVNQEDSSPGEPEQEEQADELSIQTPEGDGCGMQ
;
A
#
# COMPACT_ATOMS: atom_id res chain seq x y z
N MET A 1 -18.19 -12.40 8.26
CA MET A 1 -19.53 -11.80 8.09
C MET A 1 -20.02 -12.13 6.70
N ALA A 2 -21.14 -12.85 6.57
CA ALA A 2 -21.66 -13.26 5.27
C ALA A 2 -22.86 -12.37 4.91
N GLY A 3 -22.63 -11.41 4.01
CA GLY A 3 -23.65 -10.49 3.51
C GLY A 3 -23.04 -9.21 2.95
N CYS A 4 -23.60 -8.70 1.85
CA CYS A 4 -23.19 -7.43 1.25
C CYS A 4 -23.65 -6.20 2.06
N VAL A 5 -24.62 -6.38 2.98
CA VAL A 5 -25.10 -5.35 3.93
C VAL A 5 -25.31 -6.00 5.29
N VAL A 6 -24.72 -5.42 6.34
CA VAL A 6 -24.89 -5.83 7.73
C VAL A 6 -25.33 -4.62 8.56
N ARG A 7 -26.50 -4.71 9.20
CA ARG A 7 -27.01 -3.65 10.08
C ARG A 7 -26.67 -3.98 11.53
N LEU A 8 -26.08 -3.03 12.22
CA LEU A 8 -25.82 -3.14 13.66
C LEU A 8 -26.96 -2.53 14.46
N HIS A 9 -26.93 -2.74 15.78
CA HIS A 9 -27.89 -2.12 16.69
C HIS A 9 -27.80 -0.60 16.64
N GLU A 10 -28.97 0.03 16.66
CA GLU A 10 -29.10 1.48 16.73
C GLU A 10 -28.54 2.01 18.05
N VAL A 11 -27.85 3.14 17.98
CA VAL A 11 -27.25 3.80 19.14
C VAL A 11 -27.70 5.24 19.20
N SER A 12 -28.11 5.67 20.39
CA SER A 12 -28.49 7.06 20.67
C SER A 12 -27.27 7.87 21.13
N PHE A 13 -27.01 8.99 20.46
CA PHE A 13 -26.02 10.00 20.81
C PHE A 13 -26.71 11.16 21.52
N GLY A 14 -26.49 11.28 22.83
CA GLY A 14 -27.21 12.26 23.64
C GLY A 14 -28.70 11.93 23.79
N SER A 15 -29.53 12.92 24.12
CA SER A 15 -30.97 12.74 24.34
C SER A 15 -31.80 12.59 23.05
N ASP A 16 -31.29 13.05 21.90
CA ASP A 16 -32.16 13.40 20.76
C ASP A 16 -31.64 12.98 19.38
N LEU A 17 -30.66 12.07 19.28
CA LEU A 17 -30.12 11.66 17.98
C LEU A 17 -29.83 10.16 17.94
N SER A 18 -30.62 9.41 17.19
CA SER A 18 -30.40 7.99 16.98
C SER A 18 -29.74 7.72 15.63
N VAL A 19 -28.77 6.79 15.64
CA VAL A 19 -27.97 6.45 14.47
C VAL A 19 -27.80 4.94 14.39
N GLN A 20 -28.09 4.38 13.22
CA GLN A 20 -27.86 2.99 12.88
C GLN A 20 -26.54 2.85 12.10
N PRO A 21 -25.58 2.05 12.62
CA PRO A 21 -24.39 1.70 11.86
C PRO A 21 -24.71 0.60 10.84
N ILE A 22 -24.25 0.76 9.61
CA ILE A 22 -24.45 -0.20 8.53
C ILE A 22 -23.11 -0.46 7.84
N ILE A 23 -22.69 -1.72 7.77
CA ILE A 23 -21.49 -2.16 7.04
C ILE A 23 -21.93 -2.65 5.66
N ILE A 24 -21.30 -2.14 4.62
CA ILE A 24 -21.68 -2.36 3.23
C ILE A 24 -20.46 -2.79 2.45
N ASN A 25 -20.61 -3.78 1.56
CA ASN A 25 -19.64 -4.05 0.50
C ASN A 25 -20.29 -3.67 -0.83
N PHE A 26 -20.00 -2.47 -1.34
CA PHE A 26 -20.67 -1.93 -2.54
C PHE A 26 -20.42 -2.80 -3.78
N ARG A 27 -19.21 -3.36 -3.92
CA ARG A 27 -18.90 -4.27 -5.03
C ARG A 27 -19.78 -5.50 -5.03
N GLN A 28 -19.87 -6.20 -3.90
CA GLN A 28 -20.74 -7.36 -3.77
C GLN A 28 -22.22 -6.97 -3.91
N LEU A 29 -22.61 -5.80 -3.40
CA LEU A 29 -23.97 -5.30 -3.49
C LEU A 29 -24.42 -5.15 -4.93
N PHE A 30 -23.64 -4.45 -5.77
CA PHE A 30 -23.99 -4.21 -7.18
C PHE A 30 -23.80 -5.44 -8.09
N GLN A 31 -23.05 -6.45 -7.64
CA GLN A 31 -22.96 -7.74 -8.32
C GLN A 31 -24.15 -8.67 -7.98
N THR A 32 -24.86 -8.41 -6.88
CA THR A 32 -26.00 -9.22 -6.44
C THR A 32 -27.27 -8.81 -7.18
N ARG A 33 -27.94 -9.75 -7.86
CA ARG A 33 -29.17 -9.47 -8.63
C ARG A 33 -30.33 -8.96 -7.77
N ASP A 34 -30.50 -9.54 -6.58
CA ASP A 34 -31.51 -9.14 -5.59
C ASP A 34 -30.83 -8.46 -4.39
N ALA A 35 -30.12 -7.37 -4.65
CA ALA A 35 -29.38 -6.64 -3.63
C ALA A 35 -30.33 -6.11 -2.53
N PRO A 36 -30.03 -6.33 -1.23
CA PRO A 36 -30.79 -5.73 -0.15
C PRO A 36 -30.70 -4.20 -0.24
N ALA A 37 -31.83 -3.51 -0.05
CA ALA A 37 -31.82 -2.05 0.06
C ALA A 37 -30.98 -1.65 1.28
N ILE A 38 -30.04 -0.70 1.12
CA ILE A 38 -29.23 -0.18 2.24
C ILE A 38 -30.12 0.64 3.17
N LEU A 39 -30.80 1.64 2.59
CA LEU A 39 -31.78 2.50 3.25
C LEU A 39 -33.17 2.22 2.67
N PRO A 40 -34.23 2.19 3.49
CA PRO A 40 -35.59 2.04 2.98
C PRO A 40 -35.94 3.16 1.99
N MET A 41 -36.60 2.81 0.88
CA MET A 41 -37.14 3.76 -0.10
C MET A 41 -36.10 4.59 -0.89
N ILE A 42 -34.81 4.31 -0.74
CA ILE A 42 -33.71 5.01 -1.45
C ILE A 42 -32.97 4.01 -2.34
N LYS A 43 -32.59 4.42 -3.56
CA LYS A 43 -31.80 3.58 -4.45
C LYS A 43 -30.38 3.41 -3.90
N ASN A 44 -29.82 2.21 -3.98
CA ASN A 44 -28.46 1.93 -3.51
C ASN A 44 -27.40 2.78 -4.23
N GLU A 45 -27.67 3.17 -5.48
CA GLU A 45 -26.79 4.03 -6.25
C GLU A 45 -26.66 5.44 -5.64
N ASP A 46 -27.78 6.01 -5.20
CA ASP A 46 -27.83 7.33 -4.58
C ASP A 46 -27.10 7.32 -3.22
N VAL A 47 -27.13 6.18 -2.52
CA VAL A 47 -26.33 5.98 -1.31
C VAL A 47 -24.83 6.01 -1.62
N LEU A 48 -24.38 5.35 -2.69
CA LEU A 48 -22.96 5.43 -3.08
C LEU A 48 -22.57 6.87 -3.42
N ARG A 49 -23.34 7.56 -4.26
CA ARG A 49 -23.10 8.97 -4.63
C ARG A 49 -23.00 9.86 -3.40
N THR A 50 -23.89 9.65 -2.43
CA THR A 50 -23.90 10.39 -1.16
C THR A 50 -22.68 10.10 -0.28
N VAL A 51 -22.18 8.85 -0.27
CA VAL A 51 -20.98 8.47 0.48
C VAL A 51 -19.73 9.06 -0.17
N VAL A 52 -19.60 8.96 -1.49
CA VAL A 52 -18.48 9.55 -2.24
C VAL A 52 -18.47 11.08 -2.04
N ALA A 53 -19.62 11.74 -2.14
CA ALA A 53 -19.74 13.17 -1.88
C ALA A 53 -19.35 13.56 -0.45
N LEU A 54 -19.67 12.72 0.54
CA LEU A 54 -19.30 13.00 1.94
C LEU A 54 -17.79 12.92 2.15
N LEU A 55 -17.16 11.92 1.55
CA LEU A 55 -15.71 11.70 1.60
C LEU A 55 -14.98 12.83 0.87
N ASP A 56 -15.40 13.17 -0.35
CA ASP A 56 -14.85 14.26 -1.16
C ASP A 56 -14.94 15.63 -0.43
N ALA A 57 -16.10 15.95 0.15
CA ALA A 57 -16.27 17.20 0.91
C ALA A 57 -15.44 17.28 2.21
N SER A 58 -14.98 16.14 2.73
CA SER A 58 -14.23 16.03 3.99
C SER A 58 -12.73 15.78 3.79
N LEU A 59 -12.34 15.25 2.63
CA LEU A 59 -10.97 14.86 2.26
C LEU A 59 -10.62 15.52 0.91
N PRO A 60 -10.42 16.86 0.90
CA PRO A 60 -10.22 17.61 -0.35
C PRO A 60 -8.91 17.28 -1.09
N ASP A 61 -7.98 16.60 -0.41
CA ASP A 61 -6.69 16.21 -0.99
C ASP A 61 -6.78 14.94 -1.85
N ILE A 62 -7.97 14.32 -1.93
CA ILE A 62 -8.20 13.06 -2.65
C ILE A 62 -9.27 13.30 -3.72
N GLY A 63 -8.96 12.94 -4.97
CA GLY A 63 -9.90 13.12 -6.08
C GLY A 63 -11.16 12.25 -5.93
N PRO A 64 -12.33 12.69 -6.43
CA PRO A 64 -13.57 11.95 -6.30
C PRO A 64 -13.55 10.61 -7.07
N SER A 65 -12.75 10.51 -8.14
CA SER A 65 -12.49 9.25 -8.85
C SER A 65 -11.78 8.24 -7.94
N ASP A 66 -10.69 8.66 -7.28
CA ASP A 66 -9.90 7.79 -6.39
C ASP A 66 -10.73 7.34 -5.18
N ILE A 67 -11.58 8.24 -4.66
CA ILE A 67 -12.54 7.91 -3.59
C ILE A 67 -13.52 6.85 -4.08
N HIS A 68 -14.12 7.01 -5.26
CA HIS A 68 -15.04 6.04 -5.83
C HIS A 68 -14.36 4.68 -6.05
N GLU A 69 -13.15 4.68 -6.61
CA GLU A 69 -12.36 3.46 -6.78
C GLU A 69 -12.07 2.77 -5.45
N THR A 70 -11.71 3.53 -4.42
CA THR A 70 -11.47 3.02 -3.06
C THR A 70 -12.75 2.40 -2.47
N VAL A 71 -13.87 3.12 -2.50
CA VAL A 71 -15.14 2.64 -1.93
C VAL A 71 -15.62 1.35 -2.62
N HIS A 72 -15.30 1.17 -3.90
CA HIS A 72 -15.71 0.04 -4.71
C HIS A 72 -14.62 -1.04 -4.91
N TRP A 73 -13.48 -0.90 -4.22
CA TRP A 73 -12.35 -1.81 -4.37
C TRP A 73 -12.63 -3.21 -3.83
N HIS A 74 -11.87 -4.21 -4.30
CA HIS A 74 -12.06 -5.59 -3.86
C HIS A 74 -11.79 -5.74 -2.35
N GLY A 75 -12.74 -6.35 -1.63
CA GLY A 75 -12.57 -6.62 -0.20
C GLY A 75 -12.75 -5.41 0.72
N ILE A 76 -13.03 -4.23 0.18
CA ILE A 76 -13.32 -3.03 0.99
C ILE A 76 -14.74 -3.10 1.54
N HIS A 77 -14.85 -2.73 2.81
CA HIS A 77 -16.08 -2.59 3.53
C HIS A 77 -16.25 -1.12 3.91
N THR A 78 -17.42 -0.57 3.62
CA THR A 78 -17.80 0.79 3.99
C THR A 78 -18.76 0.73 5.18
N LEU A 79 -18.33 1.25 6.32
CA LEU A 79 -19.18 1.50 7.47
C LEU A 79 -19.79 2.89 7.33
N ILE A 80 -21.11 2.97 7.25
CA ILE A 80 -21.85 4.23 7.27
C ILE A 80 -22.64 4.36 8.59
N LEU A 81 -22.80 5.61 9.01
CA LEU A 81 -23.68 5.99 10.12
C LEU A 81 -24.90 6.71 9.54
N ALA A 82 -26.07 6.03 9.59
CA ALA A 82 -27.32 6.55 9.07
C ALA A 82 -28.27 6.93 10.21
N ARG A 83 -28.91 8.09 10.13
CA ARG A 83 -29.94 8.53 11.06
C ARG A 83 -31.28 7.91 10.74
N ASP A 84 -32.16 7.86 11.74
CA ASP A 84 -33.56 7.55 11.49
C ASP A 84 -34.27 8.68 10.74
N HIS A 85 -35.21 8.29 9.89
CA HIS A 85 -36.00 9.19 9.05
C HIS A 85 -36.91 10.09 9.91
N ALA A 86 -37.43 9.57 11.02
CA ALA A 86 -38.27 10.34 11.94
C ALA A 86 -37.48 11.45 12.65
N ASP A 87 -36.23 11.18 13.00
CA ASP A 87 -35.33 12.15 13.64
C ASP A 87 -35.02 13.34 12.74
N VAL A 88 -34.81 13.08 11.45
CA VAL A 88 -34.56 14.14 10.45
C VAL A 88 -35.83 14.97 10.21
N LEU A 89 -37.02 14.35 10.17
CA LEU A 89 -38.30 15.08 10.07
C LEU A 89 -38.54 15.99 11.29
N ALA A 90 -38.26 15.50 12.50
CA ALA A 90 -38.41 16.28 13.72
C ALA A 90 -37.48 17.50 13.75
N GLU A 91 -36.28 17.36 13.19
CA GLU A 91 -35.32 18.45 13.05
C GLU A 91 -35.80 19.53 12.07
N TYR A 92 -36.27 19.13 10.89
CA TYR A 92 -36.71 20.07 9.85
C TYR A 92 -38.05 20.74 10.16
N SER A 93 -38.93 20.10 10.94
CA SER A 93 -40.20 20.69 11.38
C SER A 93 -40.05 21.73 12.51
N GLY A 94 -38.83 22.10 12.89
CA GLY A 94 -38.56 23.08 13.94
C GLY A 94 -38.93 22.62 15.35
N LYS A 95 -39.34 21.35 15.52
CA LYS A 95 -39.68 20.74 16.82
C LYS A 95 -38.44 20.45 17.67
N ARG A 96 -37.23 20.54 17.10
CA ARG A 96 -35.96 20.44 17.82
C ARG A 96 -35.13 21.72 17.66
N PRO A 97 -34.43 22.18 18.71
CA PRO A 97 -33.50 23.30 18.58
C PRO A 97 -32.37 22.89 17.63
N LYS A 98 -32.10 23.73 16.61
CA LYS A 98 -30.92 23.60 15.75
C LYS A 98 -29.70 23.44 16.66
N THR A 99 -28.98 22.34 16.54
CA THR A 99 -27.73 22.10 17.26
C THR A 99 -26.81 23.29 16.99
N LYS A 100 -26.62 24.17 17.98
CA LYS A 100 -25.72 25.32 17.89
C LYS A 100 -24.28 24.79 17.88
N GLY A 101 -23.84 24.33 16.71
CA GLY A 101 -22.43 24.13 16.43
C GLY A 101 -21.76 25.50 16.54
N ARG A 102 -21.00 25.71 17.61
CA ARG A 102 -20.19 26.91 17.81
C ARG A 102 -19.08 26.86 16.77
N SER A 103 -19.32 27.40 15.57
CA SER A 103 -18.26 27.56 14.58
C SER A 103 -17.33 28.66 15.08
N LEU A 104 -16.17 28.24 15.57
CA LEU A 104 -15.05 29.12 15.81
C LEU A 104 -13.94 28.62 14.89
N TRP A 105 -13.61 29.46 13.89
CA TRP A 105 -12.40 29.49 13.07
C TRP A 105 -12.36 28.66 11.78
N PRO A 106 -11.34 28.93 10.92
CA PRO A 106 -11.00 30.20 10.28
C PRO A 106 -11.28 30.09 8.76
N ALA A 107 -11.11 31.19 8.05
CA ALA A 107 -11.40 31.29 6.62
C ALA A 107 -10.76 30.16 5.80
N SER A 108 -11.56 29.58 4.90
CA SER A 108 -11.17 28.69 3.81
C SER A 108 -9.83 29.13 3.22
N CYS A 109 -8.82 28.26 3.33
CA CYS A 109 -7.67 28.30 2.45
C CYS A 109 -8.18 28.01 1.05
N LYS A 110 -8.26 29.07 0.23
CA LYS A 110 -8.43 28.95 -1.21
C LYS A 110 -7.12 28.41 -1.76
N THR A 111 -7.02 27.12 -1.96
CA THR A 111 -6.04 26.57 -2.90
C THR A 111 -6.62 26.80 -4.28
N THR A 112 -6.00 27.69 -5.03
CA THR A 112 -6.26 27.91 -6.46
C THR A 112 -5.74 26.72 -7.23
N GLU A 113 -6.56 25.70 -7.38
CA GLU A 113 -6.41 24.67 -8.40
C GLU A 113 -7.76 24.57 -9.12
N ILE A 114 -7.71 24.33 -10.43
CA ILE A 114 -8.86 24.24 -11.31
C ILE A 114 -9.75 23.12 -10.75
N ALA A 115 -10.79 23.48 -9.98
CA ALA A 115 -11.66 22.50 -9.36
C ALA A 115 -12.44 21.80 -10.47
N ASP A 116 -12.24 20.49 -10.60
CA ASP A 116 -13.01 19.63 -11.50
C ASP A 116 -14.51 19.92 -11.34
N SER A 117 -15.22 20.04 -12.46
CA SER A 117 -16.68 20.29 -12.49
C SER A 117 -17.45 19.35 -11.55
N ILE A 118 -16.97 18.12 -11.40
CA ILE A 118 -17.53 17.08 -10.53
C ILE A 118 -17.33 17.38 -9.03
N HIS A 119 -16.18 17.91 -8.63
CA HIS A 119 -15.92 18.26 -7.23
C HIS A 119 -16.87 19.37 -6.77
N ASN A 120 -17.17 20.34 -7.64
CA ASN A 120 -18.16 21.38 -7.36
C ASN A 120 -19.57 20.76 -7.17
N LEU A 121 -19.95 19.83 -8.05
CA LEU A 121 -21.23 19.15 -8.01
C LEU A 121 -21.41 18.28 -6.75
N LEU A 122 -20.35 17.59 -6.31
CA LEU A 122 -20.36 16.78 -5.07
C LEU A 122 -20.34 17.66 -3.82
N THR A 123 -19.55 18.74 -3.83
CA THR A 123 -19.51 19.72 -2.74
C THR A 123 -20.87 20.35 -2.50
N ASP A 124 -21.64 20.61 -3.56
CA ASP A 124 -23.01 21.12 -3.46
C ASP A 124 -23.91 20.23 -2.58
N LEU A 125 -23.71 18.90 -2.56
CA LEU A 125 -24.51 17.94 -1.77
C LEU A 125 -24.38 18.11 -0.24
N TYR A 126 -23.26 18.67 0.23
CA TYR A 126 -23.00 18.92 1.66
C TYR A 126 -22.65 20.37 1.98
N SER A 127 -22.82 21.30 1.03
CA SER A 127 -22.75 22.73 1.29
C SER A 127 -23.87 23.14 2.27
N ASP A 128 -23.51 23.25 3.55
CA ASP A 128 -24.43 23.58 4.65
C ASP A 128 -24.85 25.07 4.64
N SER A 129 -24.42 25.86 3.65
CA SER A 129 -24.96 27.20 3.42
C SER A 129 -26.23 27.09 2.57
N GLU A 130 -27.39 27.27 3.20
CA GLU A 130 -28.68 27.36 2.50
C GLU A 130 -28.79 28.63 1.62
N ASP A 131 -27.72 29.41 1.39
CA ASP A 131 -27.80 30.78 0.83
C ASP A 131 -26.90 31.10 -0.38
N SER A 132 -26.28 30.13 -1.03
CA SER A 132 -25.49 30.43 -2.24
C SER A 132 -26.20 29.99 -3.53
N GLN A 133 -26.93 30.92 -4.14
CA GLN A 133 -27.19 30.87 -5.59
C GLN A 133 -25.87 31.06 -6.33
N LYS A 134 -25.51 30.12 -7.22
CA LYS A 134 -24.52 30.35 -8.26
C LYS A 134 -24.93 29.69 -9.56
N GLU A 135 -24.56 30.39 -10.63
CA GLU A 135 -25.05 30.25 -11.99
C GLU A 135 -24.56 28.98 -12.68
N GLU A 136 -25.39 28.53 -13.60
CA GLU A 136 -25.16 27.46 -14.55
C GLU A 136 -23.91 27.76 -15.37
N ASP A 137 -22.98 26.80 -15.47
CA ASP A 137 -21.90 26.89 -16.46
C ASP A 137 -21.69 25.56 -17.19
N SER A 138 -21.27 25.73 -18.43
CA SER A 138 -21.54 24.91 -19.61
C SER A 138 -20.91 23.51 -19.63
N GLU A 139 -21.59 22.58 -20.30
CA GLU A 139 -21.19 21.20 -20.57
C GLU A 139 -19.93 21.12 -21.48
N GLU A 140 -18.91 20.36 -21.06
CA GLU A 140 -17.83 19.91 -21.94
C GLU A 140 -17.84 18.37 -21.96
N SER A 141 -18.05 17.81 -23.14
CA SER A 141 -18.12 16.38 -23.41
C SER A 141 -16.73 15.84 -23.73
N LEU A 142 -16.30 14.78 -23.03
CA LEU A 142 -15.06 14.07 -23.30
C LEU A 142 -15.35 12.63 -23.73
N GLU A 143 -14.77 12.27 -24.87
CA GLU A 143 -14.99 11.03 -25.59
C GLU A 143 -14.36 9.81 -24.90
N THR A 144 -15.11 8.72 -24.92
CA THR A 144 -14.79 7.37 -24.44
C THR A 144 -13.74 6.67 -25.30
N SER A 145 -12.75 6.02 -24.68
CA SER A 145 -11.88 5.04 -25.34
C SER A 145 -12.07 3.61 -24.80
N SER A 146 -12.36 2.72 -25.76
CA SER A 146 -12.19 1.26 -25.83
C SER A 146 -12.37 0.39 -24.58
N ALA A 147 -13.45 -0.40 -24.62
CA ALA A 147 -13.75 -1.50 -23.71
C ALA A 147 -13.18 -2.83 -24.19
N GLU A 148 -12.26 -3.42 -23.43
CA GLU A 148 -12.05 -4.87 -23.34
C GLU A 148 -11.63 -5.24 -21.91
N ASP A 149 -12.61 -5.55 -21.05
CA ASP A 149 -12.62 -6.72 -20.14
C ASP A 149 -13.88 -6.68 -19.26
N ARG A 150 -14.77 -7.66 -19.45
CA ARG A 150 -16.05 -7.77 -18.73
C ARG A 150 -15.82 -8.36 -17.34
N GLU A 151 -15.40 -7.52 -16.40
CA GLU A 151 -15.73 -7.69 -15.00
C GLU A 151 -16.87 -6.71 -14.66
N TYR A 152 -17.96 -7.18 -14.06
CA TYR A 152 -19.09 -6.32 -13.61
C TYR A 152 -18.62 -5.42 -12.45
N ARG A 153 -17.83 -4.40 -12.80
CA ARG A 153 -17.36 -3.30 -11.96
C ARG A 153 -18.21 -2.09 -12.32
N TRP A 154 -19.04 -1.63 -11.39
CA TRP A 154 -19.75 -0.35 -11.54
C TRP A 154 -18.72 0.74 -11.85
N SER A 155 -18.72 1.24 -13.09
CA SER A 155 -17.63 2.07 -13.62
C SER A 155 -17.81 3.53 -13.20
N TRP A 156 -16.71 4.29 -13.25
CA TRP A 156 -16.75 5.73 -13.01
C TRP A 156 -17.75 6.45 -13.94
N ASP A 157 -17.83 6.04 -15.20
CA ASP A 157 -18.81 6.59 -16.16
C ASP A 157 -20.27 6.33 -15.72
N GLN A 158 -20.55 5.14 -15.17
CA GLN A 158 -21.89 4.80 -14.66
C GLN A 158 -22.22 5.59 -13.39
N PHE A 159 -21.22 5.88 -12.57
CA PHE A 159 -21.36 6.77 -11.43
C PHE A 159 -21.73 8.19 -11.88
N GLN A 160 -21.00 8.72 -12.88
CA GLN A 160 -21.21 10.04 -13.46
C GLN A 160 -22.56 10.19 -14.16
N GLY A 161 -22.99 9.19 -14.94
CA GLY A 161 -24.17 9.25 -15.82
C GLY A 161 -25.53 9.51 -15.14
N GLY A 162 -25.59 9.54 -13.81
CA GLY A 162 -26.78 9.94 -13.04
C GLY A 162 -26.48 10.93 -11.90
N LEU A 163 -25.27 11.49 -11.86
CA LEU A 163 -24.85 12.37 -10.76
C LEU A 163 -25.55 13.73 -10.83
N GLN A 164 -25.69 14.30 -12.02
CA GLN A 164 -26.35 15.60 -12.23
C GLN A 164 -27.83 15.54 -11.86
N GLU A 165 -28.55 14.53 -12.35
CA GLU A 165 -29.96 14.28 -11.98
C GLU A 165 -30.10 14.15 -10.46
N PHE A 166 -29.21 13.39 -9.80
CA PHE A 166 -29.23 13.23 -8.36
C PHE A 166 -29.00 14.56 -7.61
N VAL A 167 -28.07 15.39 -8.08
CA VAL A 167 -27.77 16.70 -7.46
C VAL A 167 -28.93 17.68 -7.65
N GLU A 168 -29.58 17.66 -8.81
CA GLU A 168 -30.81 18.43 -9.05
C GLU A 168 -31.95 17.96 -8.13
N GLU A 169 -32.13 16.65 -7.94
CA GLU A 169 -33.11 16.15 -6.98
C GLU A 169 -32.82 16.62 -5.55
N VAL A 170 -31.55 16.67 -5.15
CA VAL A 170 -31.12 17.17 -3.83
C VAL A 170 -31.40 18.67 -3.71
N ARG A 171 -31.15 19.45 -4.78
CA ARG A 171 -31.48 20.89 -4.85
C ARG A 171 -32.99 21.09 -4.72
N ASN A 172 -33.79 20.33 -5.46
CA ASN A 172 -35.25 20.35 -5.37
C ASN A 172 -35.75 19.95 -3.97
N ARG A 173 -35.11 18.97 -3.30
CA ARG A 173 -35.40 18.62 -1.90
C ARG A 173 -35.08 19.78 -0.95
N ARG A 174 -33.98 20.51 -1.17
CA ARG A 174 -33.62 21.69 -0.35
C ARG A 174 -34.60 22.85 -0.56
N GLU A 175 -34.96 23.14 -1.79
CA GLU A 175 -35.92 24.21 -2.10
C GLU A 175 -37.30 23.93 -1.51
N ARG A 176 -37.78 22.68 -1.62
CA ARG A 176 -39.02 22.26 -0.95
C ARG A 176 -38.94 22.46 0.57
N ARG A 177 -37.82 22.10 1.20
CA ARG A 177 -37.61 22.34 2.65
C ARG A 177 -37.64 23.83 3.02
N LYS A 178 -37.14 24.72 2.17
CA LYS A 178 -37.22 26.17 2.39
C LYS A 178 -38.65 26.69 2.27
N LEU A 179 -39.39 26.23 1.25
CA LEU A 179 -40.76 26.69 0.97
C LEU A 179 -41.79 26.14 1.96
N GLU A 180 -41.61 24.91 2.46
CA GLU A 180 -42.56 24.22 3.35
C GLU A 180 -42.22 24.38 4.83
N GLY A 181 -41.01 24.87 5.16
CA GLY A 181 -40.48 25.00 6.52
C GLY A 181 -41.14 26.04 7.41
N GLU A 182 -42.09 26.83 6.90
CA GLU A 182 -42.75 27.87 7.67
C GLU A 182 -44.12 27.47 8.25
N GLU A 183 -44.89 26.54 7.64
CA GLU A 183 -46.27 26.26 8.13
C GLU A 183 -46.83 24.82 7.95
N LYS A 184 -46.12 23.83 7.37
CA LYS A 184 -46.69 22.48 7.13
C LYS A 184 -45.81 21.31 7.57
N GLU A 185 -46.45 20.16 7.81
CA GLU A 185 -45.77 18.88 8.02
C GLU A 185 -44.96 18.51 6.78
N MET A 186 -43.63 18.38 6.96
CA MET A 186 -42.70 18.04 5.89
C MET A 186 -43.01 16.65 5.32
N PRO A 187 -43.16 16.50 3.98
CA PRO A 187 -43.38 15.19 3.38
C PRO A 187 -42.11 14.33 3.48
N ALA A 188 -42.28 13.01 3.64
CA ALA A 188 -41.15 12.08 3.70
C ALA A 188 -40.26 12.14 2.44
N SER A 189 -40.81 12.56 1.29
CA SER A 189 -40.08 12.75 0.03
C SER A 189 -39.13 13.96 0.00
N ALA A 190 -39.14 14.79 1.04
CA ALA A 190 -38.20 15.91 1.21
C ALA A 190 -36.86 15.48 1.84
N ILE A 191 -36.79 14.26 2.38
CA ILE A 191 -35.59 13.69 2.98
C ILE A 191 -34.94 12.77 1.96
N GLY A 192 -33.70 13.09 1.60
CA GLY A 192 -32.85 12.22 0.80
C GLY A 192 -31.72 11.60 1.61
N PRO A 193 -30.93 10.70 0.98
CA PRO A 193 -29.77 10.07 1.61
C PRO A 193 -28.77 11.09 2.17
N GLU A 194 -28.66 12.28 1.54
CA GLU A 194 -27.77 13.37 1.97
C GLU A 194 -28.13 13.95 3.36
N SER A 195 -29.35 13.72 3.83
CA SER A 195 -29.79 14.14 5.17
C SER A 195 -29.68 13.02 6.21
N LEU A 196 -29.62 11.77 5.76
CA LEU A 196 -29.58 10.58 6.61
C LEU A 196 -28.15 10.17 6.96
N ILE A 197 -27.22 10.24 6.01
CA ILE A 197 -25.84 9.80 6.21
C ILE A 197 -25.03 10.90 6.91
N VAL A 198 -24.41 10.54 8.04
CA VAL A 198 -23.68 11.48 8.91
C VAL A 198 -22.16 11.25 8.85
N ALA A 199 -21.74 10.01 8.73
CA ALA A 199 -20.34 9.62 8.69
C ALA A 199 -20.15 8.37 7.85
N ALA A 200 -18.98 8.22 7.26
CA ALA A 200 -18.57 7.07 6.48
C ALA A 200 -17.10 6.72 6.76
N ALA A 201 -16.79 5.42 6.75
CA ALA A 201 -15.43 4.91 6.88
C ALA A 201 -15.23 3.71 5.96
N CYS A 202 -14.13 3.68 5.24
CA CYS A 202 -13.75 2.58 4.34
C CYS A 202 -12.58 1.83 4.93
N TYR A 203 -12.73 0.53 5.16
CA TYR A 203 -11.70 -0.33 5.69
C TYR A 203 -11.58 -1.63 4.91
N ASP A 204 -10.43 -2.25 4.96
CA ASP A 204 -10.13 -3.50 4.28
C ASP A 204 -9.30 -4.44 5.15
N PHE A 205 -9.33 -5.73 4.78
CA PHE A 205 -8.51 -6.74 5.44
C PHE A 205 -7.35 -7.12 4.53
N LYS A 206 -6.13 -6.84 5.00
CA LYS A 206 -4.90 -7.25 4.34
C LYS A 206 -4.21 -8.31 5.18
N THR A 207 -3.66 -9.34 4.52
CA THR A 207 -2.90 -10.39 5.21
C THR A 207 -1.43 -10.16 4.92
N LEU A 208 -0.65 -9.81 5.96
CA LEU A 208 0.79 -9.57 5.87
C LEU A 208 1.53 -10.74 6.48
N SER A 209 2.22 -11.53 5.67
CA SER A 209 2.93 -12.75 6.10
C SER A 209 2.03 -13.72 6.88
N THR A 210 1.90 -13.52 8.20
CA THR A 210 1.09 -14.33 9.13
C THR A 210 -0.08 -13.57 9.76
N ASP A 211 -0.07 -12.25 9.69
CA ASP A 211 -0.95 -11.40 10.49
C ASP A 211 -2.08 -10.83 9.64
N ARG A 212 -3.27 -10.78 10.22
CA ARG A 212 -4.44 -10.14 9.64
C ARG A 212 -4.48 -8.69 10.08
N VAL A 213 -4.22 -7.79 9.15
CA VAL A 213 -4.27 -6.35 9.40
C VAL A 213 -5.58 -5.79 8.87
N LEU A 214 -6.28 -5.07 9.74
CA LEU A 214 -7.40 -4.24 9.38
C LEU A 214 -6.84 -2.87 9.00
N GLN A 215 -6.94 -2.45 7.74
CA GLN A 215 -6.51 -1.13 7.33
C GLN A 215 -7.72 -0.22 7.14
N LEU A 216 -7.66 0.98 7.70
CA LEU A 216 -8.66 2.03 7.49
C LEU A 216 -8.11 3.00 6.43
N SER A 217 -8.72 2.99 5.25
CA SER A 217 -8.29 3.80 4.11
C SER A 217 -8.86 5.21 4.16
N LEU A 218 -10.18 5.33 4.41
CA LEU A 218 -10.86 6.63 4.43
C LEU A 218 -11.77 6.75 5.65
N LEU A 219 -11.83 7.94 6.25
CA LEU A 219 -12.73 8.26 7.36
C LEU A 219 -13.21 9.71 7.21
N ALA A 220 -14.52 9.89 7.12
CA ALA A 220 -15.15 11.20 7.07
C ALA A 220 -16.37 11.29 7.99
N VAL A 221 -16.52 12.46 8.60
CA VAL A 221 -17.71 12.87 9.35
C VAL A 221 -18.18 14.18 8.75
N ARG A 222 -19.48 14.33 8.53
CA ARG A 222 -20.03 15.57 8.02
C ARG A 222 -19.75 16.73 8.97
N LYS A 223 -19.35 17.88 8.43
CA LYS A 223 -18.90 19.08 9.17
C LYS A 223 -19.87 19.51 10.27
N ARG A 224 -21.17 19.53 9.98
CA ARG A 224 -22.22 19.84 10.94
C ARG A 224 -22.23 18.97 12.20
N PHE A 225 -21.73 17.74 12.11
CA PHE A 225 -21.71 16.77 13.19
C PHE A 225 -20.31 16.55 13.79
N TRP A 226 -19.35 17.43 13.46
CA TRP A 226 -18.05 17.42 14.12
C TRP A 226 -18.19 17.66 15.62
N ASN A 227 -17.32 17.00 16.40
CA ASN A 227 -17.30 17.04 17.87
C ASN A 227 -18.50 16.39 18.57
N LEU A 228 -19.41 15.71 17.86
CA LEU A 228 -20.49 14.92 18.46
C LEU A 228 -20.09 13.46 18.75
N GLY A 229 -18.83 13.11 18.55
CA GLY A 229 -18.29 11.79 18.86
C GLY A 229 -18.53 10.70 17.79
N PHE A 230 -19.09 11.04 16.63
CA PHE A 230 -19.32 10.05 15.54
C PHE A 230 -18.04 9.40 15.03
N GLY A 231 -16.98 10.17 14.81
CA GLY A 231 -15.67 9.61 14.43
C GLY A 231 -15.12 8.68 15.52
N SER A 232 -15.24 9.09 16.78
CA SER A 232 -14.83 8.27 17.93
C SER A 232 -15.62 6.97 18.05
N TYR A 233 -16.92 7.02 17.73
CA TYR A 233 -17.78 5.85 17.71
C TYR A 233 -17.44 4.89 16.56
N ILE A 234 -17.12 5.41 15.36
CA ILE A 234 -16.59 4.58 14.27
C ILE A 234 -15.30 3.87 14.72
N MET A 235 -14.36 4.62 15.33
CA MET A 235 -13.13 4.02 15.83
C MET A 235 -13.40 2.94 16.89
N MET A 236 -14.38 3.16 17.77
CA MET A 236 -14.81 2.15 18.73
C MET A 236 -15.35 0.89 18.04
N LEU A 237 -16.19 1.03 17.01
CA LEU A 237 -16.70 -0.10 16.24
C LEU A 237 -15.57 -0.87 15.53
N LEU A 238 -14.61 -0.16 14.94
CA LEU A 238 -13.43 -0.76 14.30
C LEU A 238 -12.55 -1.51 15.32
N LYS A 239 -12.46 -1.01 16.55
CA LYS A 239 -11.76 -1.69 17.65
C LYS A 239 -12.43 -2.99 18.10
N HIS A 240 -13.75 -3.12 17.91
CA HIS A 240 -14.49 -4.32 18.29
C HIS A 240 -14.36 -5.42 17.21
N GLN A 241 -13.47 -6.38 17.45
CA GLN A 241 -13.28 -7.54 16.57
C GLN A 241 -14.55 -8.39 16.37
N SER A 242 -15.50 -8.37 17.31
CA SER A 242 -16.80 -9.03 17.14
C SER A 242 -17.64 -8.37 16.04
N VAL A 243 -17.43 -7.07 15.79
CA VAL A 243 -18.15 -6.31 14.77
C VAL A 243 -17.46 -6.46 13.43
N VAL A 244 -16.16 -6.15 13.34
CA VAL A 244 -15.46 -6.08 12.06
C VAL A 244 -14.90 -7.42 11.61
N GLY A 245 -14.58 -8.30 12.56
CA GLY A 245 -13.88 -9.56 12.34
C GLY A 245 -12.57 -9.61 13.12
N LYS A 246 -11.99 -10.81 13.27
CA LYS A 246 -10.71 -11.00 13.96
C LYS A 246 -9.56 -10.42 13.13
N TYR A 247 -8.75 -9.58 13.77
CA TYR A 247 -7.53 -8.98 13.23
C TYR A 247 -6.45 -8.87 14.32
N ASP A 248 -5.20 -8.78 13.92
CA ASP A 248 -4.04 -8.69 14.80
C ASP A 248 -3.55 -7.25 14.97
N ALA A 249 -3.82 -6.37 14.00
CA ALA A 249 -3.55 -4.94 14.08
C ALA A 249 -4.57 -4.12 13.28
N LEU A 250 -4.86 -2.90 13.73
CA LEU A 250 -5.58 -1.87 12.99
C LEU A 250 -4.58 -0.82 12.53
N VAL A 251 -4.51 -0.54 11.23
CA VAL A 251 -3.53 0.37 10.63
C VAL A 251 -4.24 1.52 9.92
N VAL A 252 -3.69 2.72 10.03
CA VAL A 252 -4.23 3.96 9.46
C VAL A 252 -3.11 4.82 8.90
N HIS A 253 -3.35 5.43 7.74
CA HIS A 253 -2.56 6.54 7.22
C HIS A 253 -3.17 7.86 7.69
N ALA A 254 -2.62 8.44 8.75
CA ALA A 254 -3.14 9.67 9.32
C ALA A 254 -2.51 10.90 8.64
N SER A 255 -3.35 11.82 8.18
CA SER A 255 -2.88 13.17 7.82
C SER A 255 -2.36 13.91 9.06
N SER A 256 -1.47 14.87 8.85
CA SER A 256 -0.82 15.64 9.93
C SER A 256 -1.80 16.29 10.92
N ASN A 257 -2.98 16.72 10.45
CA ASN A 257 -4.05 17.29 11.26
C ASN A 257 -4.88 16.23 12.03
N ALA A 258 -4.88 14.97 11.59
CA ALA A 258 -5.68 13.89 12.18
C ALA A 258 -4.89 13.02 13.18
N VAL A 259 -3.56 13.12 13.22
CA VAL A 259 -2.70 12.38 14.18
C VAL A 259 -3.20 12.50 15.62
N GLY A 260 -3.55 13.72 16.05
CA GLY A 260 -4.04 13.96 17.41
C GLY A 260 -5.38 13.26 17.70
N PHE A 261 -6.23 13.05 16.70
CA PHE A 261 -7.45 12.26 16.82
C PHE A 261 -7.14 10.78 17.00
N PHE A 262 -6.26 10.21 16.17
CA PHE A 262 -5.90 8.80 16.25
C PHE A 262 -5.13 8.45 17.53
N LYS A 263 -4.24 9.34 18.02
CA LYS A 263 -3.57 9.16 19.33
C LYS A 263 -4.53 9.06 20.50
N ARG A 264 -5.61 9.87 20.50
CA ARG A 264 -6.68 9.76 21.53
C ARG A 264 -7.42 8.43 21.47
N HIS A 265 -7.36 7.75 20.32
CA HIS A 265 -7.88 6.41 20.13
C HIS A 265 -6.79 5.35 20.26
N GLU A 266 -5.70 5.60 21.00
CA GLU A 266 -4.64 4.63 21.32
C GLU A 266 -3.88 4.09 20.10
N LEU A 267 -3.95 4.77 18.96
CA LEU A 267 -3.06 4.47 17.85
C LEU A 267 -1.68 5.08 18.13
N THR A 268 -0.63 4.32 17.86
CA THR A 268 0.76 4.72 18.02
C THR A 268 1.40 5.09 16.68
N ASP A 269 2.18 6.16 16.68
CA ASP A 269 3.08 6.57 15.60
C ASP A 269 4.53 6.08 15.83
N ASP A 270 4.74 5.09 16.71
CA ASP A 270 6.04 4.48 16.95
C ASP A 270 6.62 3.86 15.67
N ILE A 271 7.80 4.37 15.27
CA ILE A 271 8.47 4.00 14.02
C ILE A 271 8.81 2.51 13.98
N VAL A 272 9.28 1.94 15.09
CA VAL A 272 9.75 0.54 15.14
C VAL A 272 8.57 -0.42 15.06
N LEU A 273 7.47 -0.11 15.75
CA LEU A 273 6.25 -0.91 15.67
C LEU A 273 5.63 -0.83 14.28
N ASN A 274 5.58 0.37 13.70
CA ASN A 274 4.95 0.62 12.41
C ASN A 274 5.80 0.15 11.23
N GLU A 275 7.11 -0.05 11.40
CA GLU A 275 8.00 -0.61 10.37
C GLU A 275 7.52 -2.00 9.90
N LYS A 276 6.88 -2.78 10.79
CA LYS A 276 6.26 -4.07 10.44
C LYS A 276 5.17 -3.94 9.38
N PHE A 277 4.51 -2.78 9.31
CA PHE A 277 3.41 -2.51 8.38
C PHE A 277 3.88 -1.66 7.19
N ASN A 278 5.19 -1.51 6.97
CA ASN A 278 5.74 -0.69 5.89
C ASN A 278 5.37 -1.20 4.49
N GLU A 279 5.02 -2.49 4.35
CA GLU A 279 4.45 -3.05 3.12
C GLU A 279 3.08 -2.45 2.77
N LEU A 280 2.36 -1.91 3.77
CA LEU A 280 1.08 -1.20 3.59
C LEU A 280 1.26 0.29 3.36
N LYS A 281 2.49 0.76 3.18
CA LYS A 281 2.76 2.15 2.87
C LYS A 281 2.28 2.43 1.44
N GLU A 282 1.04 2.86 1.34
CA GLU A 282 0.43 3.40 0.13
C GLU A 282 1.09 4.75 -0.21
N ASP A 283 0.92 5.19 -1.45
CA ASP A 283 1.49 6.44 -2.00
C ASP A 283 0.84 7.71 -1.42
N TRP A 284 0.35 7.66 -0.18
CA TRP A 284 -0.20 8.81 0.54
C TRP A 284 0.90 9.80 0.89
N ILE A 285 0.94 10.90 0.16
CA ILE A 285 1.86 12.01 0.40
C ILE A 285 1.53 12.66 1.75
N ASN A 286 2.55 12.98 2.55
CA ASN A 286 2.43 13.65 3.85
C ASN A 286 1.56 12.94 4.90
N SER A 287 1.43 11.62 4.79
CA SER A 287 0.75 10.78 5.79
C SER A 287 1.73 10.21 6.82
N ILE A 288 1.22 9.94 8.02
CA ILE A 288 1.93 9.25 9.09
C ILE A 288 1.22 7.92 9.32
N LEU A 289 1.96 6.83 9.13
CA LEU A 289 1.49 5.48 9.42
C LEU A 289 1.32 5.33 10.93
N MET A 290 0.14 4.93 11.36
CA MET A 290 -0.20 4.68 12.76
C MET A 290 -0.85 3.31 12.90
N SER A 291 -0.58 2.63 14.01
CA SER A 291 -1.19 1.32 14.30
C SER A 291 -1.82 1.25 15.68
N TYR A 292 -2.84 0.41 15.82
CA TYR A 292 -3.44 -0.01 17.08
C TYR A 292 -3.33 -1.53 17.18
N LEU A 293 -2.82 -1.99 18.31
CA LEU A 293 -2.70 -3.40 18.63
C LEU A 293 -3.82 -3.76 19.61
N PRO A 294 -4.82 -4.56 19.19
CA PRO A 294 -5.88 -5.00 20.08
C PRO A 294 -5.31 -5.86 21.22
N PRO A 295 -5.92 -5.82 22.41
CA PRO A 295 -5.52 -6.68 23.52
C PRO A 295 -5.71 -8.16 23.17
N PHE A 296 -4.87 -9.04 23.71
CA PHE A 296 -4.97 -10.49 23.49
C PHE A 296 -6.31 -11.11 23.94
N THR A 297 -7.05 -10.42 24.81
CA THR A 297 -8.35 -10.84 25.36
C THR A 297 -9.50 -10.09 24.70
N THR A 298 -9.74 -10.35 23.42
CA THR A 298 -10.91 -9.83 22.71
C THR A 298 -12.16 -10.71 22.88
N ASP A 299 -12.01 -11.96 23.34
CA ASP A 299 -13.13 -12.87 23.62
C ASP A 299 -13.61 -12.71 25.09
N LEU A 300 -14.83 -12.18 25.25
CA LEU A 300 -15.50 -11.91 26.54
C LEU A 300 -15.60 -13.14 27.47
N GLU A 301 -15.57 -14.35 26.91
CA GLU A 301 -15.69 -15.62 27.66
C GLU A 301 -14.48 -15.92 28.56
N MET A 302 -13.33 -15.30 28.31
CA MET A 302 -12.12 -15.49 29.13
C MET A 302 -12.00 -14.52 30.31
N ARG A 303 -12.95 -13.59 30.47
CA ARG A 303 -12.86 -12.55 31.49
C ARG A 303 -13.36 -13.08 32.82
N ASN A 304 -12.44 -13.41 33.74
CA ASN A 304 -12.79 -13.82 35.10
C ASN A 304 -13.15 -12.57 35.93
N PRO A 305 -14.43 -12.32 36.27
CA PRO A 305 -14.89 -11.07 36.87
C PRO A 305 -14.38 -10.85 38.30
N THR A 306 -13.90 -11.92 38.94
CA THR A 306 -13.39 -11.95 40.32
C THR A 306 -11.89 -11.66 40.44
N TYR A 307 -11.16 -11.60 39.32
CA TYR A 307 -9.72 -11.41 39.34
C TYR A 307 -9.37 -9.92 39.23
N SER A 308 -8.94 -9.32 40.34
CA SER A 308 -8.32 -8.00 40.37
C SER A 308 -6.81 -8.19 40.47
N PRO A 309 -6.06 -8.13 39.34
CA PRO A 309 -4.61 -8.16 39.41
C PRO A 309 -4.11 -6.90 40.12
N HIS A 310 -3.01 -7.04 40.85
CA HIS A 310 -2.27 -5.89 41.37
C HIS A 310 -1.50 -5.27 40.19
N PHE A 311 -2.14 -4.31 39.52
CA PHE A 311 -1.67 -3.72 38.26
C PHE A 311 -0.25 -3.16 38.34
N GLU A 312 0.11 -2.52 39.46
CA GLU A 312 1.44 -1.92 39.64
C GLU A 312 2.58 -2.95 39.53
N LYS A 313 2.42 -4.11 40.17
CA LYS A 313 3.43 -5.18 40.10
C LYS A 313 3.52 -5.77 38.69
N LEU A 314 2.38 -5.95 38.03
CA LEU A 314 2.35 -6.49 36.67
C LEU A 314 2.99 -5.51 35.67
N GLU A 315 2.77 -4.21 35.83
CA GLU A 315 3.39 -3.16 35.03
C GLU A 315 4.91 -3.17 35.21
N MET A 316 5.40 -3.26 36.46
CA MET A 316 6.84 -3.43 36.73
C MET A 316 7.42 -4.69 36.10
N ASP A 317 6.73 -5.83 36.21
CA ASP A 317 7.17 -7.09 35.61
C ASP A 317 7.22 -6.99 34.06
N LEU A 318 6.24 -6.31 33.44
CA LEU A 318 6.21 -6.05 32.00
C LEU A 318 7.36 -5.13 31.54
N ASP A 319 7.68 -4.10 32.32
CA ASP A 319 8.82 -3.22 32.05
C ASP A 319 10.15 -3.98 32.10
N ILE A 320 10.34 -4.85 33.09
CA ILE A 320 11.53 -5.71 33.18
C ILE A 320 11.63 -6.62 31.96
N VAL A 321 10.53 -7.24 31.55
CA VAL A 321 10.50 -8.10 30.35
C VAL A 321 10.81 -7.29 29.09
N ARG A 322 10.29 -6.06 28.99
CA ARG A 322 10.57 -5.15 27.87
C ARG A 322 12.05 -4.78 27.80
N GLU A 323 12.67 -4.45 28.91
CA GLU A 323 14.11 -4.15 28.99
C GLU A 323 14.96 -5.37 28.61
N GLN A 324 14.60 -6.55 29.09
CA GLN A 324 15.28 -7.80 28.74
C GLN A 324 15.16 -8.09 27.23
N ALA A 325 13.96 -7.95 26.65
CA ALA A 325 13.74 -8.14 25.23
C ALA A 325 14.56 -7.15 24.39
N LEU A 326 14.61 -5.88 24.80
CA LEU A 326 15.44 -4.86 24.16
C LEU A 326 16.92 -5.20 24.21
N SER A 327 17.41 -5.68 25.36
CA SER A 327 18.80 -6.11 25.53
C SER A 327 19.17 -7.26 24.59
N VAL A 328 18.31 -8.28 24.50
CA VAL A 328 18.50 -9.42 23.58
C VAL A 328 18.51 -8.96 22.13
N TYR A 329 17.56 -8.10 21.74
CA TYR A 329 17.51 -7.53 20.39
C TYR A 329 18.78 -6.76 20.05
N GLN A 330 19.27 -5.90 20.96
CA GLN A 330 20.51 -5.15 20.77
C GLN A 330 21.73 -6.09 20.59
N GLN A 331 21.82 -7.17 21.38
CA GLN A 331 22.88 -8.16 21.23
C GLN A 331 22.82 -8.86 19.86
N GLN A 332 21.62 -9.27 19.43
CA GLN A 332 21.42 -9.86 18.09
C GLN A 332 21.86 -8.88 16.99
N MET A 333 21.49 -7.61 17.11
CA MET A 333 21.82 -6.60 16.09
C MET A 333 23.31 -6.28 16.03
N ILE A 334 24.01 -6.30 17.16
CA ILE A 334 25.49 -6.21 17.21
C ILE A 334 26.12 -7.40 16.48
N CYS A 335 25.65 -8.62 16.75
CA CYS A 335 26.16 -9.82 16.09
C CYS A 335 25.95 -9.78 14.58
N VAL A 336 24.74 -9.44 14.12
CA VAL A 336 24.43 -9.29 12.69
C VAL A 336 25.31 -8.22 12.04
N THR A 337 25.47 -7.07 12.69
CA THR A 337 26.34 -5.99 12.18
C THR A 337 27.80 -6.43 12.07
N ARG A 338 28.31 -7.19 13.04
CA ARG A 338 29.67 -7.75 12.99
C ARG A 338 29.81 -8.76 11.86
N LEU A 339 28.84 -9.65 11.67
CA LEU A 339 28.83 -10.59 10.55
C LEU A 339 28.83 -9.87 9.20
N ILE A 340 28.02 -8.82 9.03
CA ILE A 340 28.01 -8.02 7.79
C ILE A 340 29.39 -7.41 7.53
N LYS A 341 30.05 -6.86 8.55
CA LYS A 341 31.42 -6.33 8.43
C LYS A 341 32.42 -7.41 8.06
N GLU A 342 32.34 -8.57 8.72
CA GLU A 342 33.23 -9.70 8.45
C GLU A 342 33.07 -10.20 7.01
N VAL A 343 31.83 -10.35 6.53
CA VAL A 343 31.53 -10.70 5.14
C VAL A 343 32.16 -9.71 4.17
N LYS A 344 32.05 -8.39 4.43
CA LYS A 344 32.69 -7.37 3.59
C LYS A 344 34.22 -7.51 3.60
N THR A 345 34.83 -7.68 4.77
CA THR A 345 36.28 -7.86 4.90
C THR A 345 36.76 -9.11 4.18
N LEU A 346 36.08 -10.24 4.37
CA LEU A 346 36.38 -11.50 3.68
C LEU A 346 36.25 -11.35 2.16
N HIS A 347 35.24 -10.63 1.68
CA HIS A 347 35.08 -10.37 0.26
C HIS A 347 36.26 -9.56 -0.31
N THR A 348 36.72 -8.53 0.41
CA THR A 348 37.93 -7.77 0.03
C THR A 348 39.19 -8.65 0.06
N GLN A 349 39.35 -9.51 1.06
CA GLN A 349 40.49 -10.43 1.14
C GLN A 349 40.49 -11.44 -0.02
N LEU A 350 39.34 -12.02 -0.34
CA LEU A 350 39.18 -12.93 -1.49
C LEU A 350 39.51 -12.23 -2.81
N TYR A 351 39.08 -10.97 -2.97
CA TYR A 351 39.43 -10.17 -4.14
C TYR A 351 40.96 -9.99 -4.27
N ASN A 352 41.62 -9.58 -3.19
CA ASN A 352 43.07 -9.40 -3.16
C ASN A 352 43.83 -10.70 -3.41
N GLN A 353 43.37 -11.81 -2.82
CA GLN A 353 43.95 -13.13 -3.06
C GLN A 353 43.80 -13.56 -4.54
N ARG A 354 42.64 -13.31 -5.15
CA ARG A 354 42.42 -13.58 -6.58
C ARG A 354 43.35 -12.75 -7.48
N GLU A 355 43.57 -11.47 -7.16
CA GLU A 355 44.55 -10.62 -7.86
C GLU A 355 45.96 -11.16 -7.73
N GLU A 356 46.36 -11.57 -6.52
CA GLU A 356 47.71 -12.09 -6.27
C GLU A 356 47.94 -13.44 -6.99
N VAL A 357 46.94 -14.32 -7.00
CA VAL A 357 46.98 -15.57 -7.79
C VAL A 357 47.12 -15.26 -9.28
N ARG A 358 46.36 -14.29 -9.82
CA ARG A 358 46.49 -13.85 -11.22
C ARG A 358 47.90 -13.34 -11.52
N ARG A 359 48.47 -12.53 -10.63
CA ARG A 359 49.84 -12.00 -10.76
C ARG A 359 50.89 -13.11 -10.75
N LEU A 360 50.78 -14.06 -9.81
CA LEU A 360 51.70 -15.19 -9.69
C LEU A 360 51.60 -16.12 -10.90
N ASN A 361 50.40 -16.40 -11.40
CA ASN A 361 50.21 -17.17 -12.62
C ASN A 361 50.85 -16.49 -13.84
N SER A 362 50.69 -15.18 -13.99
CA SER A 362 51.34 -14.41 -15.06
C SER A 362 52.87 -14.50 -15.00
N LYS A 363 53.46 -14.39 -13.81
CA LYS A 363 54.90 -14.57 -13.59
C LYS A 363 55.36 -16.00 -13.91
N LEU A 364 54.62 -16.99 -13.44
CA LEU A 364 54.93 -18.40 -13.70
C LEU A 364 54.92 -18.69 -15.20
N GLU A 365 53.94 -18.17 -15.94
CA GLU A 365 53.91 -18.28 -17.39
C GLU A 365 55.09 -17.57 -18.06
N HIS A 366 55.47 -16.38 -17.59
CA HIS A 366 56.62 -15.67 -18.12
C HIS A 366 57.90 -16.48 -17.96
N GLU A 367 58.14 -17.03 -16.78
CA GLU A 367 59.29 -17.91 -16.51
C GLU A 367 59.24 -19.19 -17.36
N ARG A 368 58.07 -19.83 -17.49
CA ARG A 368 57.88 -20.98 -18.40
C ARG A 368 58.22 -20.63 -19.84
N ARG A 369 57.91 -19.41 -20.31
CA ARG A 369 58.29 -18.94 -21.65
C ARG A 369 59.80 -18.67 -21.75
N ALA A 370 60.40 -18.04 -20.74
CA ALA A 370 61.84 -17.76 -20.70
C ALA A 370 62.66 -19.05 -20.70
N ARG A 371 62.29 -20.03 -19.87
CA ARG A 371 62.91 -21.34 -19.81
C ARG A 371 62.83 -22.08 -21.15
N ARG A 372 61.65 -22.11 -21.79
CA ARG A 372 61.49 -22.66 -23.15
C ARG A 372 62.42 -21.99 -24.17
N LYS A 373 62.60 -20.67 -24.10
CA LYS A 373 63.56 -19.95 -24.98
C LYS A 373 65.01 -20.36 -24.75
N ILE A 374 65.41 -20.54 -23.49
CA ILE A 374 66.77 -20.99 -23.14
C ILE A 374 66.99 -22.44 -23.60
N GLU A 375 66.04 -23.33 -23.32
CA GLU A 375 66.06 -24.73 -23.77
C GLU A 375 66.16 -24.81 -25.30
N HIS A 376 65.38 -24.00 -26.02
CA HIS A 376 65.46 -23.90 -27.47
C HIS A 376 66.82 -23.39 -27.97
N LYS A 377 67.37 -22.33 -27.37
CA LYS A 377 68.72 -21.83 -27.69
C LYS A 377 69.81 -22.87 -27.42
N PHE A 378 69.69 -23.60 -26.33
CA PHE A 378 70.62 -24.67 -25.98
C PHE A 378 70.55 -25.84 -26.97
N LEU A 379 69.34 -26.21 -27.40
CA LEU A 379 69.15 -27.20 -28.46
C LEU A 379 69.79 -26.76 -29.77
N LEU A 380 69.57 -25.51 -30.19
CA LEU A 380 70.20 -24.93 -31.38
C LEU A 380 71.73 -24.93 -31.28
N TYR A 381 72.28 -24.58 -30.11
CA TYR A 381 73.72 -24.64 -29.88
C TYR A 381 74.27 -26.07 -30.00
N LYS A 382 73.59 -27.06 -29.40
CA LYS A 382 73.97 -28.47 -29.53
C LYS A 382 73.94 -28.95 -30.98
N LEU A 383 72.90 -28.55 -31.72
CA LEU A 383 72.75 -28.87 -33.13
C LEU A 383 73.92 -28.28 -33.94
N LYS A 384 74.19 -26.98 -33.77
CA LYS A 384 75.32 -26.31 -34.41
C LYS A 384 76.68 -26.93 -34.06
N ASN A 385 76.89 -27.34 -32.81
CA ASN A 385 78.13 -28.00 -32.39
C ASN A 385 78.26 -29.40 -33.02
N ALA A 386 77.15 -30.13 -33.17
CA ALA A 386 77.13 -31.41 -33.87
C ALA A 386 77.42 -31.24 -35.37
N GLU A 387 76.86 -30.21 -36.01
CA GLU A 387 77.17 -29.83 -37.39
C GLU A 387 78.66 -29.48 -37.55
N GLN A 388 79.24 -28.69 -36.65
CA GLN A 388 80.67 -28.35 -36.67
C GLN A 388 81.57 -29.58 -36.46
N LEU A 389 81.17 -30.53 -35.62
CA LEU A 389 81.89 -31.79 -35.47
C LEU A 389 81.82 -32.63 -36.75
N LEU A 390 80.67 -32.66 -37.42
CA LEU A 390 80.51 -33.32 -38.72
C LEU A 390 81.34 -32.62 -39.81
N ASP A 391 81.36 -31.28 -39.87
CA ASP A 391 82.16 -30.51 -40.83
C ASP A 391 83.67 -30.65 -40.60
N ASN A 392 84.12 -30.79 -39.35
CA ASN A 392 85.51 -31.10 -39.02
C ASN A 392 85.89 -32.54 -39.40
N ILE A 393 84.94 -33.48 -39.38
CA ILE A 393 85.16 -34.86 -39.87
C ILE A 393 85.19 -34.88 -41.41
N VAL A 394 84.40 -34.04 -42.08
CA VAL A 394 84.39 -33.91 -43.55
C VAL A 394 85.63 -33.16 -44.06
N SER A 395 86.20 -32.23 -43.29
CA SER A 395 87.45 -31.52 -43.67
C SER A 395 88.73 -32.35 -43.53
N ASP A 396 88.69 -33.49 -42.83
CA ASP A 396 89.81 -34.43 -42.70
C ASP A 396 89.61 -35.72 -43.53
N SER A 397 88.54 -35.76 -44.34
CA SER A 397 88.22 -36.91 -45.18
C SER A 397 87.51 -36.46 -46.46
N ASP A 398 88.30 -35.95 -47.40
CA ASP A 398 87.96 -36.10 -48.81
C ASP A 398 87.88 -37.60 -49.12
N VAL A 399 86.67 -38.07 -49.51
CA VAL A 399 86.39 -38.88 -50.72
C VAL A 399 85.06 -39.67 -50.59
N GLN A 400 84.14 -39.34 -51.52
CA GLN A 400 83.05 -40.14 -52.15
C GLN A 400 81.75 -40.42 -51.34
N ALA A 401 80.57 -39.89 -51.74
CA ALA A 401 79.69 -40.31 -52.86
C ALA A 401 79.05 -41.71 -52.61
N ILE A 402 77.75 -42.02 -52.69
CA ILE A 402 76.59 -41.49 -53.44
C ILE A 402 75.29 -42.20 -52.92
N VAL A 403 74.20 -41.43 -52.73
CA VAL A 403 72.79 -41.63 -53.20
C VAL A 403 71.95 -42.87 -52.78
N ASN A 404 70.81 -42.65 -52.08
CA ASN A 404 69.44 -42.79 -52.66
C ASN A 404 68.27 -42.47 -51.70
N GLN A 405 67.20 -41.96 -52.31
CA GLN A 405 65.86 -41.61 -51.80
C GLN A 405 65.05 -42.81 -51.29
N GLU A 406 64.10 -42.57 -50.37
CA GLU A 406 62.67 -42.89 -50.57
C GLU A 406 61.76 -42.31 -49.45
N ASP A 407 60.57 -41.91 -49.89
CA ASP A 407 59.39 -41.42 -49.17
C ASP A 407 58.86 -42.40 -48.11
N SER A 408 58.20 -41.87 -47.06
CA SER A 408 56.97 -42.44 -46.42
C SER A 408 56.59 -41.66 -45.14
N SER A 409 55.52 -40.85 -45.21
CA SER A 409 54.51 -40.70 -44.14
C SER A 409 53.48 -41.85 -44.31
N PRO A 410 52.62 -42.30 -43.37
CA PRO A 410 52.03 -41.59 -42.21
C PRO A 410 51.78 -42.45 -40.93
N GLY A 411 51.23 -41.84 -39.86
CA GLY A 411 50.54 -42.58 -38.79
C GLY A 411 50.37 -41.87 -37.44
N GLU A 412 49.32 -41.06 -37.30
CA GLU A 412 48.46 -41.07 -36.08
C GLU A 412 47.56 -42.33 -36.15
N PRO A 413 46.86 -42.83 -35.09
CA PRO A 413 46.33 -42.11 -33.92
C PRO A 413 46.33 -42.92 -32.58
N GLU A 414 45.86 -42.28 -31.49
CA GLU A 414 44.97 -42.81 -30.43
C GLU A 414 44.79 -41.64 -29.42
N GLN A 415 43.62 -40.99 -29.34
CA GLN A 415 42.45 -41.33 -28.49
C GLN A 415 42.84 -41.49 -27.02
N GLU A 416 42.14 -41.02 -25.99
CA GLU A 416 40.91 -40.28 -25.75
C GLU A 416 40.97 -40.05 -24.22
N GLU A 417 40.59 -38.88 -23.70
CA GLU A 417 39.69 -38.84 -22.54
C GLU A 417 39.12 -37.44 -22.36
N GLN A 418 37.79 -37.40 -22.43
CA GLN A 418 36.90 -36.29 -22.17
C GLN A 418 36.88 -35.94 -20.68
N ALA A 419 36.70 -34.65 -20.38
CA ALA A 419 35.71 -34.26 -19.39
C ALA A 419 35.21 -32.85 -19.70
N ASP A 420 33.89 -32.79 -19.94
CA ASP A 420 32.95 -31.68 -19.92
C ASP A 420 33.43 -30.33 -19.36
N GLU A 421 33.15 -29.27 -20.12
CA GLU A 421 32.73 -28.01 -19.50
C GLU A 421 31.64 -27.31 -20.33
N LEU A 422 30.51 -27.13 -19.65
CA LEU A 422 29.29 -26.47 -20.09
C LEU A 422 29.53 -24.99 -20.40
N SER A 423 29.05 -24.60 -21.56
CA SER A 423 28.89 -23.23 -22.03
C SER A 423 27.85 -22.47 -21.22
N ILE A 424 28.25 -21.35 -20.60
CA ILE A 424 27.34 -20.27 -20.22
C ILE A 424 27.78 -19.00 -20.94
N GLN A 425 26.85 -18.50 -21.75
CA GLN A 425 26.90 -17.26 -22.50
C GLN A 425 26.95 -16.06 -21.55
N THR A 426 27.87 -15.14 -21.80
CA THR A 426 27.76 -13.73 -21.41
C THR A 426 27.12 -12.94 -22.53
N PRO A 427 26.25 -11.95 -22.25
CA PRO A 427 26.14 -10.78 -23.07
C PRO A 427 26.95 -9.62 -22.46
N GLU A 428 27.73 -9.00 -23.32
CA GLU A 428 28.36 -7.70 -23.14
C GLU A 428 27.31 -6.61 -22.89
N GLY A 429 27.71 -5.57 -22.15
CA GLY A 429 26.89 -4.39 -21.88
C GLY A 429 27.69 -3.34 -21.12
N ASP A 430 28.64 -2.72 -21.83
CA ASP A 430 29.29 -1.47 -21.46
C ASP A 430 28.27 -0.35 -21.25
N GLY A 431 28.50 0.50 -20.24
CA GLY A 431 27.65 1.66 -19.94
C GLY A 431 28.26 2.59 -18.89
N CYS A 432 29.10 3.49 -19.36
CA CYS A 432 29.89 4.49 -18.65
C CYS A 432 29.09 5.76 -18.28
N GLY A 433 29.49 6.44 -17.18
CA GLY A 433 29.21 7.86 -16.87
C GLY A 433 28.01 8.11 -15.95
N MET A 434 27.99 9.04 -14.99
CA MET A 434 28.89 10.14 -14.62
C MET A 434 28.73 10.45 -13.11
N GLN A 435 29.62 11.32 -12.65
CA GLN A 435 29.66 12.06 -11.38
C GLN A 435 28.34 12.70 -10.93
#